data_AF-A0A497G0A7-F1
#
_entry.id   AF-A0A497G0A7-F1
#
_cell.length_a   1.000
_cell.length_b   1.000
_cell.length_c   1.000
_cell.angle_alpha   90.00
_cell.angle_beta   90.00
_cell.angle_gamma   90.00
#
_symmetry.space_group_name_H-M   'P 1'
#
loop_
_entity.id
_entity.type
_entity.pdbx_description
1 polymer ?
#
loop_
_entity_poly.entity_id
_entity_poly.type
_entity_poly.pdbx_seq_one_letter_code
_entity_poly.pdbx_strand_id
1 'polypeptide(L)'
;MSKKIYFPLILFLVAIICYSYAHPQYTISDPTNDLVNPYTLEKAPVYKRYVDIVKVTVEKKGSLLVFKIYLNGPIPEKPENYLSYVLTLDADGDPENNCKSYRTPGDTMYAVFFNAYEKKWKFTKSVWKYGWVNVGTEASYSINYKGKVVEVRVPLSELEVKDKVCFKVFTEHDVTYFSGEMLIKTTIGDLASLTCYTFPKEYTVTLDIPEKSWIEINGVKYKRGVIKLTEGTYSVTVPETVNIKKEVRLRFIKWSDGYTGAIRTIKIDKDTVLKPIYVEQYYLKILSEYGNPIGEGWYTKGSLAKVSITPQVTLNKNTRVVFSGWTGDVDSKSPTLTIKMDSPKTLKANWIKQHKVSFTYTDIGKRIVVKPEYVVLKKETGEELKITEPFVWLDEGKYTIVKVSWEGSDVTPEEYKFEVSEPGKYEVPCSIYKVKIDLKNYFNQPIKDAVVTIRFTNGTEKKIKISGVQEIYLPKGEHKIVVEYMGMKYEKEI
;
A
#
# COMPACT_ATOMS: atom_id res chain seq x y z
N MET A 1 0.40 10.47 53.64
CA MET A 1 -0.57 10.79 52.56
C MET A 1 -0.14 10.08 51.28
N SER A 2 -0.79 8.96 50.94
CA SER A 2 -0.54 8.19 49.71
C SER A 2 -1.66 8.52 48.71
N LYS A 3 -1.34 9.16 47.57
CA LYS A 3 -2.28 9.35 46.46
C LYS A 3 -2.10 8.21 45.46
N LYS A 4 -3.08 7.30 45.41
CA LYS A 4 -3.23 6.33 44.31
C LYS A 4 -3.92 7.02 43.14
N ILE A 5 -3.32 6.94 41.96
CA ILE A 5 -3.89 7.41 40.69
C ILE A 5 -4.50 6.18 40.00
N TYR A 6 -5.82 6.20 39.78
CA TYR A 6 -6.53 5.18 39.01
C TYR A 6 -6.59 5.60 37.53
N PHE A 7 -6.11 4.74 36.63
CA PHE A 7 -6.39 4.83 35.21
C PHE A 7 -7.71 4.11 34.91
N PRO A 8 -8.68 4.71 34.19
CA PRO A 8 -9.87 3.99 33.79
C PRO A 8 -9.52 3.03 32.65
N LEU A 9 -9.86 1.77 32.85
CA LEU A 9 -9.79 0.72 31.84
C LEU A 9 -10.87 1.00 30.79
N ILE A 10 -10.49 1.53 29.62
CA ILE A 10 -11.39 1.66 28.48
C ILE A 10 -11.58 0.26 27.89
N LEU A 11 -12.68 -0.37 28.27
CA LEU A 11 -13.16 -1.61 27.69
C LEU A 11 -13.64 -1.30 26.26
N PHE A 12 -12.80 -1.61 25.25
CA PHE A 12 -13.22 -1.58 23.85
C PHE A 12 -14.23 -2.71 23.64
N LEU A 13 -15.52 -2.39 23.75
CA LEU A 13 -16.59 -3.25 23.26
C LEU A 13 -16.48 -3.28 21.73
N VAL A 14 -15.87 -4.33 21.19
CA VAL A 14 -15.96 -4.63 19.76
C VAL A 14 -17.41 -5.01 19.51
N ALA A 15 -18.21 -4.04 19.03
CA ALA A 15 -19.50 -4.32 18.45
C ALA A 15 -19.25 -5.21 17.22
N ILE A 16 -19.48 -6.51 17.37
CA ILE A 16 -19.62 -7.42 16.24
C ILE A 16 -20.91 -7.00 15.54
N ILE A 17 -20.79 -6.10 14.57
CA ILE A 17 -21.85 -5.85 13.61
C ILE A 17 -21.86 -7.09 12.71
N CYS A 18 -22.62 -8.10 13.13
CA CYS A 18 -23.03 -9.17 12.23
C CYS A 18 -23.87 -8.52 11.14
N TYR A 19 -23.26 -8.23 9.99
CA TYR A 19 -24.02 -8.15 8.76
C TYR A 19 -24.62 -9.53 8.57
N SER A 20 -25.89 -9.69 8.96
CA SER A 20 -26.68 -10.85 8.63
C SER A 20 -26.88 -10.81 7.12
N TYR A 21 -25.97 -11.43 6.37
CA TYR A 21 -26.30 -11.86 5.03
C TYR A 21 -27.47 -12.81 5.20
N ALA A 22 -28.64 -12.40 4.70
CA ALA A 22 -29.84 -13.22 4.69
C ALA A 22 -29.46 -14.54 4.01
N HIS A 23 -29.60 -15.65 4.73
CA HIS A 23 -29.50 -16.96 4.10
C HIS A 23 -30.51 -16.97 2.94
N PRO A 24 -30.19 -17.65 1.83
CA PRO A 24 -31.12 -17.76 0.72
C PRO A 24 -32.46 -18.29 1.25
N GLN A 25 -33.45 -17.40 1.26
CA GLN A 25 -34.76 -17.65 1.80
C GLN A 25 -35.51 -18.49 0.77
N TYR A 26 -35.86 -19.73 1.14
CA TYR A 26 -36.72 -20.53 0.27
C TYR A 26 -38.07 -19.85 0.16
N THR A 27 -38.55 -19.65 -1.05
CA THR A 27 -39.76 -18.88 -1.33
C THR A 27 -40.64 -19.64 -2.30
N ILE A 28 -41.88 -19.87 -1.91
CA ILE A 28 -42.95 -20.34 -2.79
C ILE A 28 -43.92 -19.17 -2.95
N SER A 29 -44.38 -18.92 -4.17
CA SER A 29 -45.39 -17.91 -4.47
C SER A 29 -46.67 -18.60 -4.91
N ASP A 30 -47.81 -17.96 -4.61
CA ASP A 30 -49.14 -18.42 -4.96
C ASP A 30 -49.86 -17.31 -5.75
N PRO A 31 -50.77 -17.65 -6.68
CA PRO A 31 -51.65 -16.66 -7.29
C PRO A 31 -52.49 -15.90 -6.26
N THR A 32 -53.16 -14.84 -6.71
CA THR A 32 -54.20 -14.19 -5.90
C THR A 32 -55.54 -14.54 -6.48
N ASN A 33 -56.59 -14.46 -5.67
CA ASN A 33 -57.97 -14.65 -6.15
C ASN A 33 -58.30 -16.09 -6.58
N ASP A 34 -57.72 -17.07 -5.88
CA ASP A 34 -57.77 -18.50 -6.19
C ASP A 34 -58.30 -19.39 -5.04
N LEU A 35 -58.92 -18.81 -4.01
CA LEU A 35 -59.61 -19.55 -2.96
C LEU A 35 -60.55 -20.63 -3.52
N VAL A 36 -60.53 -21.81 -2.91
CA VAL A 36 -61.39 -22.95 -3.29
C VAL A 36 -62.18 -23.48 -2.10
N ASN A 37 -63.32 -24.11 -2.39
CA ASN A 37 -63.98 -24.97 -1.42
C ASN A 37 -63.13 -26.25 -1.26
N PRO A 38 -62.78 -26.66 -0.03
CA PRO A 38 -61.87 -27.77 0.20
C PRO A 38 -62.46 -29.13 -0.15
N TYR A 39 -63.79 -29.27 -0.22
CA TYR A 39 -64.47 -30.53 -0.53
C TYR A 39 -64.75 -30.68 -2.04
N THR A 40 -65.12 -29.58 -2.71
CA THR A 40 -65.46 -29.61 -4.15
C THR A 40 -64.32 -29.17 -5.06
N LEU A 41 -63.30 -28.49 -4.52
CA LEU A 41 -62.22 -27.82 -5.26
C LEU A 41 -62.68 -26.73 -6.23
N GLU A 42 -63.96 -26.37 -6.19
CA GLU A 42 -64.51 -25.27 -6.97
C GLU A 42 -64.13 -23.92 -6.35
N LYS A 43 -64.08 -22.88 -7.19
CA LYS A 43 -63.73 -21.53 -6.76
C LYS A 43 -64.70 -21.04 -5.67
N ALA A 44 -64.15 -20.51 -4.59
CA ALA A 44 -64.94 -20.08 -3.45
C ALA A 44 -65.90 -18.93 -3.84
N PRO A 45 -67.19 -19.00 -3.49
CA PRO A 45 -68.16 -17.95 -3.82
C PRO A 45 -67.96 -16.67 -2.97
N VAL A 46 -67.33 -16.79 -1.80
CA VAL A 46 -67.01 -15.67 -0.91
C VAL A 46 -65.50 -15.46 -0.85
N TYR A 47 -65.05 -14.24 -1.11
CA TYR A 47 -63.63 -13.93 -1.18
C TYR A 47 -63.11 -13.22 0.08
N LYS A 48 -62.33 -13.91 0.89
CA LYS A 48 -61.70 -13.35 2.11
C LYS A 48 -60.18 -13.25 1.93
N ARG A 49 -59.67 -12.04 1.70
CA ARG A 49 -58.25 -11.81 1.39
C ARG A 49 -57.26 -12.25 2.50
N TYR A 50 -57.72 -12.40 3.74
CA TYR A 50 -56.88 -12.86 4.88
C TYR A 50 -56.79 -14.39 5.01
N VAL A 51 -57.39 -15.14 4.10
CA VAL A 51 -57.18 -16.59 3.92
C VAL A 51 -56.69 -16.91 2.51
N ASP A 52 -56.16 -15.91 1.82
CA ASP A 52 -55.57 -16.01 0.49
C ASP A 52 -54.05 -15.88 0.64
N ILE A 53 -53.35 -17.01 0.64
CA ILE A 53 -51.90 -17.09 0.75
C ILE A 53 -51.36 -16.61 -0.59
N VAL A 54 -50.35 -15.74 -0.56
CA VAL A 54 -49.70 -15.25 -1.80
C VAL A 54 -48.24 -15.67 -1.87
N LYS A 55 -47.66 -16.00 -0.72
CA LYS A 55 -46.25 -16.37 -0.60
C LYS A 55 -46.00 -17.06 0.72
N VAL A 56 -45.17 -18.10 0.72
CA VAL A 56 -44.58 -18.67 1.93
C VAL A 56 -43.07 -18.60 1.82
N THR A 57 -42.43 -18.22 2.92
CA THR A 57 -40.97 -18.17 2.99
C THR A 57 -40.45 -19.00 4.16
N VAL A 58 -39.34 -19.71 3.93
CA VAL A 58 -38.71 -20.59 4.91
C VAL A 58 -37.23 -20.27 5.03
N GLU A 59 -36.76 -20.12 6.26
CA GLU A 59 -35.37 -19.81 6.56
C GLU A 59 -34.93 -20.48 7.86
N LYS A 60 -33.78 -21.16 7.84
CA LYS A 60 -33.10 -21.63 9.06
C LYS A 60 -32.38 -20.45 9.73
N LYS A 61 -32.76 -20.13 10.98
CA LYS A 61 -32.12 -19.11 11.83
C LYS A 61 -31.58 -19.73 13.10
N GLY A 62 -30.29 -20.04 13.12
CA GLY A 62 -29.67 -20.74 14.26
C GLY A 62 -30.31 -22.10 14.48
N SER A 63 -30.92 -22.30 15.65
CA SER A 63 -31.65 -23.51 16.04
C SER A 63 -33.15 -23.49 15.70
N LEU A 64 -33.62 -22.48 14.95
CA LEU A 64 -35.02 -22.34 14.56
C LEU A 64 -35.19 -22.48 13.04
N LEU A 65 -36.33 -23.01 12.63
CA LEU A 65 -36.87 -22.90 11.28
C LEU A 65 -38.04 -21.93 11.30
N VAL A 66 -37.95 -20.86 10.51
CA VAL A 66 -38.91 -19.77 10.50
C VAL A 66 -39.73 -19.83 9.22
N PHE A 67 -41.04 -20.04 9.36
CA PHE A 67 -42.02 -20.01 8.30
C PHE A 67 -42.77 -18.68 8.35
N LYS A 68 -42.83 -17.95 7.23
CA LYS A 68 -43.67 -16.76 7.10
C LYS A 68 -44.71 -16.98 6.02
N ILE A 69 -45.97 -16.83 6.40
CA ILE A 69 -47.15 -16.99 5.56
C ILE A 69 -47.66 -15.60 5.23
N TYR A 70 -47.50 -15.18 3.98
CA TYR A 70 -47.96 -13.88 3.48
C TYR A 70 -49.33 -14.01 2.84
N LEU A 71 -50.20 -13.05 3.12
CA LEU A 71 -51.59 -13.08 2.69
C LEU A 71 -51.95 -11.87 1.80
N ASN A 72 -53.00 -12.00 0.99
CA ASN A 72 -53.45 -10.93 0.10
C ASN A 72 -54.12 -9.76 0.87
N GLY A 73 -54.61 -10.00 2.10
CA GLY A 73 -55.33 -9.04 2.93
C GLY A 73 -54.88 -8.96 4.38
N PRO A 74 -55.24 -7.87 5.10
CA PRO A 74 -54.95 -7.72 6.52
C PRO A 74 -55.72 -8.74 7.36
N ILE A 75 -55.05 -9.27 8.38
CA ILE A 75 -55.61 -10.30 9.26
C ILE A 75 -56.48 -9.61 10.32
N PRO A 76 -57.74 -10.06 10.53
CA PRO A 76 -58.57 -9.50 11.59
C PRO A 76 -58.01 -9.85 12.97
N GLU A 77 -57.95 -8.87 13.89
CA GLU A 77 -57.51 -9.12 15.27
C GLU A 77 -58.50 -10.01 16.03
N LYS A 78 -59.80 -9.86 15.73
CA LYS A 78 -60.92 -10.60 16.31
C LYS A 78 -61.91 -11.02 15.21
N PRO A 79 -61.62 -12.06 14.42
CA PRO A 79 -62.57 -12.58 13.44
C PRO A 79 -63.85 -13.05 14.14
N GLU A 80 -64.98 -12.93 13.44
CA GLU A 80 -66.30 -13.33 13.98
C GLU A 80 -66.43 -14.85 14.08
N ASN A 81 -65.76 -15.59 13.19
CA ASN A 81 -65.77 -17.04 13.09
C ASN A 81 -64.37 -17.63 13.25
N TYR A 82 -64.30 -18.96 13.23
CA TYR A 82 -63.03 -19.68 13.21
C TYR A 82 -62.15 -19.23 12.04
N LEU A 83 -60.87 -19.06 12.33
CA LEU A 83 -59.84 -18.71 11.37
C LEU A 83 -58.56 -19.40 11.82
N SER A 84 -57.91 -20.15 10.93
CA SER A 84 -56.65 -20.81 11.22
C SER A 84 -55.64 -20.70 10.09
N TYR A 85 -54.38 -20.67 10.48
CA TYR A 85 -53.20 -20.78 9.65
C TYR A 85 -52.44 -22.01 10.12
N VAL A 86 -52.36 -23.01 9.26
CA VAL A 86 -51.84 -24.32 9.62
C VAL A 86 -50.61 -24.64 8.78
N LEU A 87 -49.55 -25.03 9.47
CA LEU A 87 -48.32 -25.56 8.92
C LEU A 87 -48.27 -27.05 9.25
N THR A 88 -48.28 -27.91 8.23
CA THR A 88 -48.01 -29.35 8.40
C THR A 88 -46.63 -29.69 7.90
N LEU A 89 -46.00 -30.65 8.56
CA LEU A 89 -44.62 -31.06 8.35
C LEU A 89 -44.54 -32.58 8.34
N ASP A 90 -43.62 -33.09 7.56
CA ASP A 90 -42.98 -34.39 7.75
C ASP A 90 -41.77 -34.15 8.67
N ALA A 91 -41.97 -34.35 9.97
CA ALA A 91 -41.06 -33.91 11.01
C ALA A 91 -39.91 -34.88 11.25
N ASP A 92 -40.06 -36.16 10.91
CA ASP A 92 -39.00 -37.17 10.99
C ASP A 92 -38.41 -37.56 9.63
N GLY A 93 -39.07 -37.17 8.53
CA GLY A 93 -38.65 -37.48 7.17
C GLY A 93 -39.10 -38.85 6.68
N ASP A 94 -39.96 -39.55 7.43
CA ASP A 94 -40.59 -40.82 7.04
C ASP A 94 -41.96 -40.57 6.39
N PRO A 95 -42.05 -40.58 5.04
CA PRO A 95 -43.31 -40.29 4.36
C PRO A 95 -44.40 -41.36 4.59
N GLU A 96 -44.04 -42.54 5.11
CA GLU A 96 -44.98 -43.63 5.32
C GLU A 96 -45.93 -43.36 6.49
N ASN A 97 -45.43 -42.69 7.54
CA ASN A 97 -46.22 -42.37 8.73
C ASN A 97 -47.07 -41.08 8.59
N ASN A 98 -46.86 -40.29 7.54
CA ASN A 98 -47.60 -39.06 7.30
C ASN A 98 -49.11 -39.30 7.17
N CYS A 99 -49.90 -38.34 7.65
CA CYS A 99 -51.32 -38.26 7.37
C CYS A 99 -51.54 -38.21 5.85
N LYS A 100 -52.31 -39.16 5.32
CA LYS A 100 -52.58 -39.26 3.87
C LYS A 100 -53.65 -38.26 3.40
N SER A 101 -54.15 -37.37 4.28
CA SER A 101 -55.07 -36.32 3.88
C SER A 101 -54.32 -35.25 3.09
N TYR A 102 -54.78 -34.96 1.87
CA TYR A 102 -54.24 -33.86 1.05
C TYR A 102 -54.36 -32.47 1.74
N ARG A 103 -55.22 -32.36 2.76
CA ARG A 103 -55.46 -31.12 3.54
C ARG A 103 -54.39 -30.89 4.61
N THR A 104 -54.01 -31.95 5.33
CA THR A 104 -52.99 -31.90 6.38
C THR A 104 -51.95 -32.98 6.13
N PRO A 105 -51.25 -32.97 4.98
CA PRO A 105 -50.24 -33.99 4.71
C PRO A 105 -49.06 -33.76 5.66
N GLY A 106 -48.56 -34.82 6.28
CA GLY A 106 -47.52 -34.73 7.30
C GLY A 106 -47.86 -35.49 8.58
N ASP A 107 -46.85 -35.66 9.43
CA ASP A 107 -46.96 -36.31 10.73
C ASP A 107 -47.10 -35.29 11.88
N THR A 108 -46.80 -34.01 11.61
CA THR A 108 -46.79 -32.94 12.61
C THR A 108 -47.51 -31.72 12.08
N MET A 109 -48.29 -31.08 12.93
CA MET A 109 -49.10 -29.92 12.59
C MET A 109 -48.93 -28.81 13.63
N TYR A 110 -48.62 -27.60 13.18
CA TYR A 110 -48.65 -26.37 13.96
C TYR A 110 -49.81 -25.51 13.48
N ALA A 111 -50.74 -25.18 14.36
CA ALA A 111 -51.92 -24.40 14.02
C ALA A 111 -51.97 -23.11 14.84
N VAL A 112 -51.96 -21.97 14.15
CA VAL A 112 -52.31 -20.65 14.71
C VAL A 112 -53.79 -20.43 14.41
N PHE A 113 -54.65 -20.44 15.42
CA PHE A 113 -56.10 -20.33 15.19
C PHE A 113 -56.79 -19.38 16.16
N PHE A 114 -57.85 -18.73 15.70
CA PHE A 114 -58.70 -17.92 16.54
C PHE A 114 -59.78 -18.78 17.17
N ASN A 115 -59.77 -18.85 18.50
CA ASN A 115 -60.82 -19.51 19.25
C ASN A 115 -61.99 -18.54 19.45
N ALA A 116 -63.09 -18.75 18.72
CA ALA A 116 -64.26 -17.87 18.73
C ALA A 116 -64.95 -17.79 20.11
N TYR A 117 -64.89 -18.88 20.89
CA TYR A 117 -65.45 -18.93 22.25
C TYR A 117 -64.65 -18.08 23.23
N GLU A 118 -63.32 -18.24 23.25
CA GLU A 118 -62.42 -17.51 24.15
C GLU A 118 -61.99 -16.13 23.60
N LYS A 119 -62.40 -15.81 22.37
CA LYS A 119 -62.09 -14.55 21.65
C LYS A 119 -60.60 -14.20 21.62
N LYS A 120 -59.74 -15.21 21.45
CA LYS A 120 -58.28 -15.04 21.39
C LYS A 120 -57.62 -16.00 20.41
N TRP A 121 -56.45 -15.59 19.92
CA TRP A 121 -55.55 -16.45 19.16
C TRP A 121 -54.91 -17.50 20.07
N LYS A 122 -54.87 -18.73 19.57
CA LYS A 122 -54.25 -19.90 20.18
C LYS A 122 -53.24 -20.51 19.23
N PHE A 123 -52.33 -21.27 19.80
CA PHE A 123 -51.32 -22.00 19.08
C PHE A 123 -51.20 -23.40 19.65
N THR A 124 -51.20 -24.39 18.76
CA THR A 124 -51.11 -25.81 19.13
C THR A 124 -50.16 -26.53 18.20
N LYS A 125 -49.43 -27.50 18.77
CA LYS A 125 -48.78 -28.57 18.03
C LYS A 125 -49.61 -29.84 18.16
N SER A 126 -49.80 -30.55 17.07
CA SER A 126 -50.43 -31.86 17.05
C SER A 126 -49.55 -32.85 16.28
N VAL A 127 -49.55 -34.11 16.69
CA VAL A 127 -48.81 -35.20 16.03
C VAL A 127 -49.81 -36.25 15.55
N TRP A 128 -49.57 -36.78 14.35
CA TRP A 128 -50.36 -37.81 13.70
C TRP A 128 -49.83 -39.19 14.08
N LYS A 129 -50.72 -40.06 14.53
CA LYS A 129 -50.45 -41.50 14.73
C LYS A 129 -51.55 -42.35 14.13
N TYR A 130 -52.74 -42.27 14.74
CA TYR A 130 -54.00 -42.87 14.28
C TYR A 130 -55.13 -41.82 14.28
N GLY A 131 -54.73 -40.55 14.24
CA GLY A 131 -55.53 -39.36 14.53
C GLY A 131 -54.61 -38.24 15.03
N TRP A 132 -55.10 -37.00 14.96
CA TRP A 132 -54.35 -35.83 15.44
C TRP A 132 -54.46 -35.70 16.96
N VAL A 133 -53.31 -35.73 17.64
CA VAL A 133 -53.23 -35.60 19.10
C VAL A 133 -52.44 -34.36 19.46
N ASN A 134 -53.02 -33.48 20.30
CA ASN A 134 -52.34 -32.28 20.77
C ASN A 134 -51.21 -32.63 21.74
N VAL A 135 -50.05 -32.01 21.53
CA VAL A 135 -48.84 -32.19 22.35
C VAL A 135 -48.24 -30.82 22.69
N GLY A 136 -47.36 -30.79 23.69
CA GLY A 136 -46.62 -29.57 24.04
C GLY A 136 -45.65 -29.15 22.94
N THR A 137 -45.30 -27.86 22.89
CA THR A 137 -44.32 -27.33 21.95
C THR A 137 -43.62 -26.10 22.53
N GLU A 138 -42.34 -25.96 22.19
CA GLU A 138 -41.52 -24.75 22.36
C GLU A 138 -41.60 -23.84 21.12
N ALA A 139 -42.26 -24.27 20.05
CA ALA A 139 -42.53 -23.42 18.91
C ALA A 139 -43.37 -22.20 19.31
N SER A 140 -43.16 -21.12 18.57
CA SER A 140 -43.84 -19.86 18.81
C SER A 140 -44.43 -19.30 17.54
N TYR A 141 -45.40 -18.39 17.69
CA TYR A 141 -46.01 -17.71 16.56
C TYR A 141 -46.07 -16.20 16.79
N SER A 142 -46.23 -15.44 15.72
CA SER A 142 -46.61 -14.03 15.78
C SER A 142 -47.44 -13.65 14.57
N ILE A 143 -48.41 -12.76 14.76
CA ILE A 143 -49.29 -12.26 13.70
C ILE A 143 -49.01 -10.77 13.49
N ASN A 144 -48.63 -10.40 12.28
CA ASN A 144 -48.58 -9.01 11.84
C ASN A 144 -49.86 -8.68 11.07
N TYR A 145 -50.87 -8.18 11.79
CA TYR A 145 -52.22 -7.99 11.27
C TYR A 145 -52.26 -7.11 10.00
N LYS A 146 -51.69 -5.90 10.07
CA LYS A 146 -51.63 -4.97 8.92
C LYS A 146 -50.59 -5.38 7.89
N GLY A 147 -49.49 -5.99 8.34
CA GLY A 147 -48.42 -6.50 7.47
C GLY A 147 -48.79 -7.77 6.72
N LYS A 148 -49.95 -8.40 7.02
CA LYS A 148 -50.49 -9.58 6.35
C LYS A 148 -49.59 -10.81 6.46
N VAL A 149 -48.91 -10.97 7.60
CA VAL A 149 -47.96 -12.07 7.81
C VAL A 149 -48.27 -12.83 9.09
N VAL A 150 -48.33 -14.15 8.98
CA VAL A 150 -48.25 -15.07 10.12
C VAL A 150 -46.87 -15.71 10.11
N GLU A 151 -46.15 -15.60 11.22
CA GLU A 151 -44.84 -16.21 11.39
C GLU A 151 -44.93 -17.36 12.41
N VAL A 152 -44.44 -18.54 12.03
CA VAL A 152 -44.30 -19.72 12.90
C VAL A 152 -42.82 -20.06 13.01
N ARG A 153 -42.32 -20.17 14.24
CA ARG A 153 -40.92 -20.47 14.55
C ARG A 153 -40.85 -21.84 15.20
N VAL A 154 -40.32 -22.82 14.47
CA VAL A 154 -40.22 -24.22 14.89
C VAL A 154 -38.79 -24.50 15.34
N PRO A 155 -38.57 -24.96 16.59
CA PRO A 155 -37.25 -25.40 17.04
C PRO A 155 -36.80 -26.63 16.27
N LEU A 156 -35.55 -26.65 15.82
CA LEU A 156 -34.98 -27.83 15.14
C LEU A 156 -34.89 -29.04 16.08
N SER A 157 -34.90 -28.84 17.40
CA SER A 157 -35.01 -29.92 18.39
C SER A 157 -36.36 -30.65 18.34
N GLU A 158 -37.39 -30.06 17.71
CA GLU A 158 -38.69 -30.70 17.51
C GLU A 158 -38.81 -31.45 16.19
N LEU A 159 -37.75 -31.45 15.36
CA LEU A 159 -37.68 -32.14 14.07
C LEU A 159 -36.58 -33.21 14.15
N GLU A 160 -36.85 -34.41 13.64
CA GLU A 160 -35.88 -35.50 13.55
C GLU A 160 -35.20 -35.58 12.16
N VAL A 161 -35.40 -34.56 11.33
CA VAL A 161 -34.79 -34.43 10.00
C VAL A 161 -33.37 -33.85 10.05
N LYS A 162 -32.47 -34.41 9.23
CA LYS A 162 -31.06 -33.97 9.12
C LYS A 162 -30.77 -33.03 7.96
N ASP A 163 -31.41 -33.22 6.81
CA ASP A 163 -31.02 -32.56 5.56
C ASP A 163 -32.15 -31.72 4.93
N LYS A 164 -33.40 -32.12 5.10
CA LYS A 164 -34.56 -31.43 4.54
C LYS A 164 -35.79 -31.62 5.42
N VAL A 165 -36.71 -30.68 5.39
CA VAL A 165 -38.05 -30.84 5.96
C VAL A 165 -39.10 -30.56 4.90
N CYS A 166 -40.08 -31.44 4.78
CA CYS A 166 -41.16 -31.29 3.82
C CYS A 166 -42.39 -30.73 4.54
N PHE A 167 -43.03 -29.73 3.95
CA PHE A 167 -44.06 -28.93 4.60
C PHE A 167 -45.19 -28.57 3.66
N LYS A 168 -46.33 -28.22 4.25
CA LYS A 168 -47.45 -27.58 3.57
C LYS A 168 -48.07 -26.53 4.46
N VAL A 169 -48.55 -25.46 3.83
CA VAL A 169 -49.31 -24.41 4.51
C VAL A 169 -50.69 -24.36 3.92
N PHE A 170 -51.69 -24.27 4.79
CA PHE A 170 -53.06 -23.96 4.39
C PHE A 170 -53.71 -23.03 5.40
N THR A 171 -54.75 -22.36 4.95
CA THR A 171 -55.60 -21.53 5.81
C THR A 171 -57.04 -22.00 5.74
N GLU A 172 -57.75 -21.88 6.85
CA GLU A 172 -59.15 -22.25 6.95
C GLU A 172 -59.93 -21.14 7.65
N HIS A 173 -61.07 -20.78 7.09
CA HIS A 173 -62.03 -19.88 7.73
C HIS A 173 -63.42 -20.48 7.63
N ASP A 174 -64.08 -20.58 8.78
CA ASP A 174 -65.48 -20.96 8.83
C ASP A 174 -66.33 -19.75 8.50
N VAL A 175 -67.26 -19.91 7.56
CA VAL A 175 -68.29 -18.92 7.31
C VAL A 175 -69.58 -19.45 7.92
N THR A 176 -70.02 -18.89 9.04
CA THR A 176 -71.37 -19.15 9.57
C THR A 176 -72.38 -18.54 8.61
N TYR A 177 -73.16 -19.41 7.97
CA TYR A 177 -74.37 -19.05 7.25
C TYR A 177 -75.51 -19.77 7.96
N PHE A 178 -76.61 -19.12 8.29
CA PHE A 178 -77.85 -19.78 8.68
C PHE A 178 -78.44 -20.68 7.53
N SER A 179 -77.64 -21.20 6.58
CA SER A 179 -78.08 -21.75 5.27
C SER A 179 -77.08 -22.68 4.53
N GLY A 180 -76.37 -23.59 5.20
CA GLY A 180 -75.45 -24.55 4.55
C GLY A 180 -73.99 -24.10 4.58
N GLU A 181 -73.20 -24.82 5.38
CA GLU A 181 -71.82 -24.46 5.74
C GLU A 181 -70.86 -24.59 4.54
N MET A 182 -70.13 -23.52 4.21
CA MET A 182 -69.08 -23.57 3.20
C MET A 182 -67.74 -23.16 3.81
N LEU A 183 -66.93 -24.17 4.12
CA LEU A 183 -65.52 -24.01 4.44
C LEU A 183 -64.79 -23.45 3.21
N ILE A 184 -63.94 -22.45 3.38
CA ILE A 184 -63.12 -21.89 2.30
C ILE A 184 -61.65 -22.05 2.68
N LYS A 185 -60.85 -22.57 1.75
CA LYS A 185 -59.43 -22.82 1.95
C LYS A 185 -58.59 -22.25 0.81
N THR A 186 -57.34 -21.96 1.13
CA THR A 186 -56.26 -21.88 0.15
C THR A 186 -55.07 -22.68 0.66
N THR A 187 -54.26 -23.15 -0.26
CA THR A 187 -53.00 -23.83 0.02
C THR A 187 -52.00 -23.43 -1.04
N ILE A 188 -50.73 -23.35 -0.63
CA ILE A 188 -49.66 -22.99 -1.54
C ILE A 188 -48.98 -24.26 -2.10
N GLY A 189 -48.75 -24.28 -3.41
CA GLY A 189 -48.15 -25.42 -4.11
C GLY A 189 -49.17 -26.47 -4.58
N ASP A 190 -48.69 -27.65 -4.97
CA ASP A 190 -49.57 -28.73 -5.44
C ASP A 190 -50.51 -29.24 -4.31
N LEU A 191 -51.80 -29.36 -4.64
CA LEU A 191 -52.85 -29.83 -3.76
C LEU A 191 -52.55 -31.22 -3.17
N ALA A 192 -51.76 -32.05 -3.86
CA ALA A 192 -51.49 -33.43 -3.47
C ALA A 192 -50.13 -33.69 -2.78
N SER A 193 -49.17 -32.75 -2.79
CA SER A 193 -47.80 -33.02 -2.35
C SER A 193 -47.24 -32.03 -1.32
N LEU A 194 -46.28 -32.51 -0.51
CA LEU A 194 -45.47 -31.68 0.37
C LEU A 194 -44.37 -30.97 -0.43
N THR A 195 -44.08 -29.73 -0.05
CA THR A 195 -42.93 -29.00 -0.59
C THR A 195 -41.75 -29.09 0.37
N CYS A 196 -40.54 -29.39 -0.11
CA CYS A 196 -39.39 -29.61 0.77
C CYS A 196 -38.43 -28.43 0.81
N TYR A 197 -38.05 -28.03 2.02
CA TYR A 197 -36.94 -27.12 2.29
C TYR A 197 -35.70 -27.94 2.66
N THR A 198 -34.67 -27.88 1.82
CA THR A 198 -33.35 -28.47 2.14
C THR A 198 -32.54 -27.50 2.97
N PHE A 199 -31.98 -27.96 4.09
CA PHE A 199 -31.10 -27.17 4.92
C PHE A 199 -29.83 -26.80 4.15
N PRO A 200 -29.34 -25.54 4.27
CA PRO A 200 -28.09 -25.15 3.64
C PRO A 200 -26.95 -26.04 4.15
N LYS A 201 -26.19 -26.65 3.23
CA LYS A 201 -25.00 -27.43 3.59
C LYS A 201 -23.94 -26.51 4.17
N GLU A 202 -23.13 -27.01 5.10
CA GLU A 202 -21.92 -26.33 5.55
C GLU A 202 -20.70 -26.99 4.94
N TYR A 203 -19.76 -26.17 4.51
CA TYR A 203 -18.49 -26.60 3.94
C TYR A 203 -17.32 -26.06 4.74
N THR A 204 -16.26 -26.85 4.77
CA THR A 204 -15.00 -26.47 5.41
C THR A 204 -14.25 -25.50 4.51
N VAL A 205 -13.85 -24.36 5.06
CA VAL A 205 -13.02 -23.38 4.34
C VAL A 205 -11.69 -23.22 5.06
N THR A 206 -10.62 -23.64 4.38
CA THR A 206 -9.25 -23.54 4.88
C THR A 206 -8.63 -22.22 4.43
N LEU A 207 -8.22 -21.40 5.39
CA LEU A 207 -7.61 -20.09 5.19
C LEU A 207 -6.08 -20.22 5.24
N ASP A 208 -5.47 -20.60 4.13
CA ASP A 208 -4.02 -20.73 3.98
C ASP A 208 -3.38 -19.37 3.64
N ILE A 209 -3.41 -18.46 4.60
CA ILE A 209 -2.86 -17.10 4.49
C ILE A 209 -1.56 -16.95 5.31
N PRO A 210 -0.69 -15.95 5.06
CA PRO A 210 0.49 -15.70 5.90
C PRO A 210 0.12 -15.38 7.37
N GLU A 211 0.95 -15.78 8.34
CA GLU A 211 0.64 -15.67 9.79
C GLU A 211 0.31 -14.24 10.25
N LYS A 212 1.06 -13.25 9.76
CA LYS A 212 0.84 -11.83 10.08
C LYS A 212 -0.24 -11.16 9.23
N SER A 213 -0.91 -11.91 8.35
CA SER A 213 -1.96 -11.41 7.46
C SER A 213 -3.35 -11.56 8.07
N TRP A 214 -4.37 -11.22 7.27
CA TRP A 214 -5.78 -11.47 7.51
C TRP A 214 -6.47 -11.73 6.18
N ILE A 215 -7.63 -12.39 6.23
CA ILE A 215 -8.57 -12.51 5.12
C ILE A 215 -9.94 -12.06 5.62
N GLU A 216 -10.59 -11.19 4.87
CA GLU A 216 -11.92 -10.68 5.21
C GLU A 216 -12.96 -11.39 4.35
N ILE A 217 -13.98 -11.95 4.99
CA ILE A 217 -15.08 -12.65 4.33
C ILE A 217 -16.36 -11.96 4.77
N ASN A 218 -17.08 -11.34 3.83
CA ASN A 218 -18.28 -10.54 4.07
C ASN A 218 -18.10 -9.49 5.20
N GLY A 219 -16.95 -8.80 5.23
CA GLY A 219 -16.64 -7.78 6.23
C GLY A 219 -16.08 -8.30 7.56
N VAL A 220 -16.07 -9.62 7.79
CA VAL A 220 -15.49 -10.22 8.99
C VAL A 220 -14.06 -10.67 8.72
N LYS A 221 -13.10 -10.22 9.54
CA LYS A 221 -11.68 -10.57 9.41
C LYS A 221 -11.35 -11.86 10.15
N TYR A 222 -10.66 -12.75 9.45
CA TYR A 222 -10.16 -14.02 9.93
C TYR A 222 -8.64 -14.09 9.84
N LYS A 223 -8.06 -14.92 10.72
CA LYS A 223 -6.65 -15.31 10.68
C LYS A 223 -6.51 -16.68 9.98
N ARG A 224 -5.26 -17.09 9.76
CA ARG A 224 -4.96 -18.45 9.28
C ARG A 224 -5.69 -19.47 10.16
N GLY A 225 -6.34 -20.43 9.53
CA GLY A 225 -7.10 -21.46 10.23
C GLY A 225 -8.16 -22.11 9.35
N VAL A 226 -9.13 -22.76 9.99
CA VAL A 226 -10.23 -23.44 9.34
C VAL A 226 -11.53 -22.89 9.90
N ILE A 227 -12.47 -22.55 9.02
CA ILE A 227 -13.82 -22.10 9.38
C ILE A 227 -14.86 -22.96 8.67
N LYS A 228 -16.12 -22.89 9.13
CA LYS A 228 -17.26 -23.44 8.41
C LYS A 228 -18.09 -22.31 7.84
N LEU A 229 -18.45 -22.42 6.55
CA LEU A 229 -19.36 -21.50 5.88
C LEU A 229 -20.50 -22.30 5.26
N THR A 230 -21.72 -21.76 5.34
CA THR A 230 -22.86 -22.31 4.63
C THR A 230 -22.68 -22.21 3.12
N GLU A 231 -23.38 -23.05 2.38
CA GLU A 231 -23.46 -22.96 0.93
C GLU A 231 -23.94 -21.56 0.50
N GLY A 232 -23.23 -20.95 -0.44
CA GLY A 232 -23.57 -19.61 -0.90
C GLY A 232 -22.41 -18.86 -1.54
N THR A 233 -22.61 -17.56 -1.75
CA THR A 233 -21.66 -16.67 -2.41
C THR A 233 -21.11 -15.66 -1.41
N TYR A 234 -19.78 -15.51 -1.39
CA TYR A 234 -19.06 -14.69 -0.40
C TYR A 234 -18.13 -13.71 -1.09
N SER A 235 -18.08 -12.47 -0.58
CA SER A 235 -17.05 -11.50 -0.93
C SER A 235 -15.84 -11.72 -0.04
N VAL A 236 -14.67 -11.84 -0.65
CA VAL A 236 -13.41 -12.14 0.01
C VAL A 236 -12.36 -11.09 -0.36
N THR A 237 -11.71 -10.54 0.65
CA THR A 237 -10.66 -9.54 0.51
C THR A 237 -9.41 -9.95 1.28
N VAL A 238 -8.23 -9.79 0.67
CA VAL A 238 -6.93 -9.92 1.34
C VAL A 238 -6.16 -8.61 1.24
N PRO A 239 -5.24 -8.31 2.19
CA PRO A 239 -4.43 -7.10 2.10
C PRO A 239 -3.46 -7.17 0.92
N GLU A 240 -3.36 -6.08 0.16
CA GLU A 240 -2.38 -5.91 -0.93
C GLU A 240 -0.92 -6.05 -0.45
N THR A 241 -0.65 -5.61 0.78
CA THR A 241 0.66 -5.78 1.41
C THR A 241 0.55 -6.19 2.87
N VAL A 242 1.51 -6.99 3.36
CA VAL A 242 1.58 -7.45 4.75
C VAL A 242 2.98 -7.17 5.30
N ASN A 243 3.08 -6.32 6.31
CA ASN A 243 4.35 -6.05 6.96
C ASN A 243 4.75 -7.25 7.84
N ILE A 244 5.92 -7.84 7.56
CA ILE A 244 6.41 -9.01 8.30
C ILE A 244 7.35 -8.59 9.43
N LYS A 245 8.28 -7.69 9.13
CA LYS A 245 9.19 -7.04 10.08
C LYS A 245 9.65 -5.70 9.49
N LYS A 246 10.49 -4.97 10.21
CA LYS A 246 11.06 -3.71 9.71
C LYS A 246 11.67 -3.93 8.31
N GLU A 247 11.28 -3.08 7.36
CA GLU A 247 11.79 -3.07 5.98
C GLU A 247 11.59 -4.38 5.18
N VAL A 248 10.73 -5.29 5.66
CA VAL A 248 10.33 -6.51 4.96
C VAL A 248 8.81 -6.62 4.92
N ARG A 249 8.25 -6.72 3.72
CA ARG A 249 6.81 -6.92 3.52
C ARG A 249 6.53 -8.00 2.49
N LEU A 250 5.33 -8.53 2.52
CA LEU A 250 4.75 -9.33 1.44
C LEU A 250 3.91 -8.43 0.55
N ARG A 251 3.89 -8.69 -0.76
CA ARG A 251 2.98 -8.07 -1.74
C ARG A 251 2.13 -9.15 -2.39
N PHE A 252 0.82 -8.97 -2.40
CA PHE A 252 -0.12 -9.88 -3.03
C PHE A 252 0.12 -9.91 -4.55
N ILE A 253 0.08 -11.10 -5.14
CA ILE A 253 0.24 -11.28 -6.59
C ILE A 253 -1.03 -11.87 -7.20
N LYS A 254 -1.53 -12.96 -6.61
CA LYS A 254 -2.69 -13.71 -7.09
C LYS A 254 -3.14 -14.71 -6.05
N TRP A 255 -4.27 -15.35 -6.27
CA TRP A 255 -4.71 -16.54 -5.55
C TRP A 255 -4.10 -17.81 -6.17
N SER A 256 -4.09 -18.91 -5.42
CA SER A 256 -3.57 -20.21 -5.89
C SER A 256 -4.30 -20.76 -7.12
N ASP A 257 -5.56 -20.35 -7.33
CA ASP A 257 -6.36 -20.69 -8.51
C ASP A 257 -6.14 -19.75 -9.71
N GLY A 258 -5.21 -18.79 -9.58
CA GLY A 258 -4.82 -17.89 -10.67
C GLY A 258 -5.50 -16.52 -10.67
N TYR A 259 -6.53 -16.28 -9.85
CA TYR A 259 -7.21 -14.98 -9.82
C TYR A 259 -6.28 -13.86 -9.32
N THR A 260 -6.24 -12.71 -9.98
CA THR A 260 -5.24 -11.64 -9.72
C THR A 260 -5.73 -10.49 -8.85
N GLY A 261 -7.04 -10.37 -8.60
CA GLY A 261 -7.58 -9.31 -7.74
C GLY A 261 -7.49 -9.68 -6.25
N ALA A 262 -7.13 -8.71 -5.41
CA ALA A 262 -7.12 -8.87 -3.95
C ALA A 262 -8.54 -8.98 -3.34
N ILE A 263 -9.54 -8.48 -4.07
CA ILE A 263 -10.98 -8.60 -3.75
C ILE A 263 -11.61 -9.51 -4.80
N ARG A 264 -12.42 -10.49 -4.36
CA ARG A 264 -13.14 -11.39 -5.25
C ARG A 264 -14.41 -11.95 -4.62
N THR A 265 -15.30 -12.43 -5.48
CA THR A 265 -16.44 -13.24 -5.07
C THR A 265 -16.11 -14.72 -5.24
N ILE A 266 -16.47 -15.54 -4.25
CA ILE A 266 -16.33 -17.01 -4.30
C ILE A 266 -17.68 -17.67 -4.06
N LYS A 267 -17.91 -18.82 -4.70
CA LYS A 267 -19.02 -19.71 -4.39
C LYS A 267 -18.51 -20.83 -3.50
N ILE A 268 -19.16 -21.03 -2.37
CA ILE A 268 -18.92 -22.14 -1.44
C ILE A 268 -20.02 -23.16 -1.71
N ASP A 269 -19.69 -24.23 -2.44
CA ASP A 269 -20.55 -25.40 -2.71
C ASP A 269 -19.81 -26.73 -2.50
N LYS A 270 -18.61 -26.63 -1.92
CA LYS A 270 -17.72 -27.73 -1.51
C LYS A 270 -16.66 -27.19 -0.56
N ASP A 271 -15.93 -28.10 0.08
CA ASP A 271 -14.74 -27.74 0.86
C ASP A 271 -13.75 -26.96 -0.01
N THR A 272 -13.31 -25.81 0.49
CA THR A 272 -12.58 -24.80 -0.28
C THR A 272 -11.31 -24.37 0.44
N VAL A 273 -10.22 -24.22 -0.30
CA VAL A 273 -8.97 -23.64 0.22
C VAL A 273 -8.79 -22.24 -0.36
N LEU A 274 -8.71 -21.24 0.51
CA LEU A 274 -8.41 -19.87 0.17
C LEU A 274 -6.94 -19.59 0.46
N LYS A 275 -6.14 -19.58 -0.61
CA LYS A 275 -4.69 -19.42 -0.55
C LYS A 275 -4.21 -18.26 -1.42
N PRO A 276 -4.06 -17.05 -0.85
CA PRO A 276 -3.41 -15.94 -1.54
C PRO A 276 -1.90 -16.18 -1.63
N ILE A 277 -1.35 -15.93 -2.82
CA ILE A 277 0.07 -16.02 -3.13
C ILE A 277 0.66 -14.61 -3.05
N TYR A 278 1.66 -14.49 -2.20
CA TYR A 278 2.42 -13.28 -1.98
C TYR A 278 3.86 -13.45 -2.45
N VAL A 279 4.50 -12.34 -2.80
CA VAL A 279 5.95 -12.25 -3.00
C VAL A 279 6.58 -11.40 -1.90
N GLU A 280 7.76 -11.81 -1.42
CA GLU A 280 8.55 -11.04 -0.46
C GLU A 280 9.16 -9.81 -1.12
N GLN A 281 9.11 -8.67 -0.44
CA GLN A 281 9.73 -7.41 -0.85
C GLN A 281 10.62 -6.85 0.26
N TYR A 282 11.73 -6.25 -0.16
CA TYR A 282 12.67 -5.55 0.70
C TYR A 282 12.69 -4.06 0.38
N TYR A 283 12.83 -3.24 1.42
CA TYR A 283 12.96 -1.79 1.25
C TYR A 283 14.43 -1.41 1.02
N LEU A 284 14.66 -0.60 0.01
CA LEU A 284 15.92 0.11 -0.23
C LEU A 284 15.74 1.54 0.27
N LYS A 285 16.50 1.92 1.28
CA LYS A 285 16.55 3.29 1.83
C LYS A 285 17.76 4.03 1.28
N ILE A 286 17.59 5.29 0.88
CA ILE A 286 18.67 6.12 0.35
C ILE A 286 18.73 7.44 1.11
N LEU A 287 19.85 7.66 1.78
CA LEU A 287 20.14 8.87 2.53
C LEU A 287 21.07 9.77 1.71
N SER A 288 20.63 10.99 1.44
CA SER A 288 21.49 12.01 0.85
C SER A 288 21.04 13.39 1.28
N GLU A 289 22.02 14.24 1.59
CA GLU A 289 21.79 15.67 1.88
C GLU A 289 21.56 16.47 0.59
N TYR A 290 22.16 16.04 -0.53
CA TYR A 290 22.10 16.74 -1.82
C TYR A 290 21.75 15.79 -2.97
N GLY A 291 21.58 16.33 -4.17
CA GLY A 291 21.56 15.57 -5.43
C GLY A 291 20.28 14.81 -5.77
N ASN A 292 19.27 14.83 -4.89
CA ASN A 292 17.95 14.22 -5.08
C ASN A 292 18.03 12.77 -5.59
N PRO A 293 18.41 11.80 -4.75
CA PRO A 293 18.57 10.42 -5.16
C PRO A 293 17.27 9.79 -5.68
N ILE A 294 17.39 8.93 -6.68
CA ILE A 294 16.30 8.15 -7.28
C ILE A 294 16.59 6.66 -7.03
N GLY A 295 15.55 5.87 -6.81
CA GLY A 295 15.64 4.42 -6.61
C GLY A 295 15.35 3.95 -5.18
N GLU A 296 14.98 4.84 -4.26
CA GLU A 296 14.45 4.44 -2.96
C GLU A 296 13.07 3.79 -3.14
N GLY A 297 12.80 2.70 -2.40
CA GLY A 297 11.49 2.05 -2.44
C GLY A 297 11.49 0.57 -2.13
N TRP A 298 10.34 -0.07 -2.36
CA TRP A 298 10.14 -1.49 -2.15
C TRP A 298 10.39 -2.29 -3.41
N TYR A 299 11.26 -3.29 -3.31
CA TYR A 299 11.67 -4.14 -4.42
C TYR A 299 11.36 -5.60 -4.12
N THR A 300 10.93 -6.34 -5.13
CA THR A 300 10.74 -7.78 -5.03
C THR A 300 12.07 -8.46 -4.72
N LYS A 301 12.05 -9.47 -3.83
CA LYS A 301 13.23 -10.26 -3.48
C LYS A 301 13.94 -10.78 -4.73
N GLY A 302 15.25 -10.52 -4.80
CA GLY A 302 16.11 -10.91 -5.91
C GLY A 302 16.05 -9.99 -7.13
N SER A 303 15.16 -9.00 -7.18
CA SER A 303 15.12 -8.01 -8.27
C SER A 303 16.28 -7.02 -8.18
N LEU A 304 16.49 -6.29 -9.28
CA LEU A 304 17.54 -5.27 -9.39
C LEU A 304 16.94 -3.87 -9.20
N ALA A 305 17.43 -3.13 -8.20
CA ALA A 305 17.14 -1.73 -7.99
C ALA A 305 18.17 -0.87 -8.73
N LYS A 306 17.71 0.07 -9.58
CA LYS A 306 18.56 1.07 -10.22
C LYS A 306 18.55 2.34 -9.39
N VAL A 307 19.73 2.77 -8.97
CA VAL A 307 19.94 3.97 -8.16
C VAL A 307 20.72 4.99 -8.98
N SER A 308 20.30 6.26 -8.89
CA SER A 308 21.02 7.38 -9.49
C SER A 308 20.92 8.62 -8.62
N ILE A 309 21.94 9.47 -8.66
CA ILE A 309 21.94 10.77 -8.01
C ILE A 309 22.54 11.83 -8.92
N THR A 310 22.08 13.07 -8.80
CA THR A 310 22.71 14.20 -9.49
C THR A 310 24.10 14.41 -8.89
N PRO A 311 25.23 14.24 -9.62
CA PRO A 311 26.56 14.17 -9.00
C PRO A 311 27.13 15.52 -8.57
N GLN A 312 26.51 16.63 -8.96
CA GLN A 312 26.97 17.98 -8.63
C GLN A 312 25.77 18.87 -8.34
N VAL A 313 25.80 19.57 -7.22
CA VAL A 313 24.77 20.54 -6.84
C VAL A 313 25.40 21.88 -6.53
N THR A 314 24.94 22.92 -7.21
CA THR A 314 25.36 24.30 -6.96
C THR A 314 24.60 24.82 -5.73
N LEU A 315 25.33 25.21 -4.68
CA LEU A 315 24.74 25.83 -3.48
C LEU A 315 24.56 27.33 -3.67
N ASN A 316 25.54 27.98 -4.30
CA ASN A 316 25.50 29.38 -4.72
C ASN A 316 26.49 29.61 -5.87
N LYS A 317 26.64 30.87 -6.34
CA LYS A 317 27.47 31.22 -7.50
C LYS A 317 28.92 30.68 -7.45
N ASN A 318 29.50 30.57 -6.25
CA ASN A 318 30.91 30.20 -6.08
C ASN A 318 31.11 29.01 -5.12
N THR A 319 30.05 28.31 -4.73
CA THR A 319 30.12 27.12 -3.87
C THR A 319 29.26 26.01 -4.47
N ARG A 320 29.82 24.80 -4.59
CA ARG A 320 29.12 23.61 -5.04
C ARG A 320 29.46 22.42 -4.14
N VAL A 321 28.66 21.38 -4.20
CA VAL A 321 28.99 20.07 -3.63
C VAL A 321 29.07 19.04 -4.74
N VAL A 322 30.04 18.14 -4.64
CA VAL A 322 30.31 17.09 -5.61
C VAL A 322 30.21 15.75 -4.92
N PHE A 323 29.49 14.82 -5.55
CA PHE A 323 29.31 13.47 -5.07
C PHE A 323 30.65 12.73 -5.04
N SER A 324 30.99 12.14 -3.89
CA SER A 324 32.27 11.46 -3.66
C SER A 324 32.16 9.95 -3.55
N GLY A 325 30.94 9.42 -3.46
CA GLY A 325 30.66 7.99 -3.45
C GLY A 325 29.49 7.61 -2.55
N TRP A 326 28.95 6.42 -2.79
CA TRP A 326 28.01 5.72 -1.93
C TRP A 326 28.74 4.95 -0.84
N THR A 327 28.11 4.84 0.32
CA THR A 327 28.48 3.97 1.44
C THR A 327 27.26 3.30 2.05
N GLY A 328 27.44 2.31 2.91
CA GLY A 328 26.36 1.59 3.60
C GLY A 328 26.42 0.10 3.28
N ASP A 329 25.34 -0.44 2.71
CA ASP A 329 25.34 -1.84 2.25
C ASP A 329 26.11 -2.05 0.93
N VAL A 330 26.36 -0.98 0.17
CA VAL A 330 27.15 -1.02 -1.07
C VAL A 330 28.03 0.23 -1.16
N ASP A 331 29.32 0.02 -1.38
CA ASP A 331 30.27 1.09 -1.66
C ASP A 331 30.47 1.25 -3.16
N SER A 332 30.40 2.49 -3.66
CA SER A 332 30.62 2.77 -5.09
C SER A 332 30.99 4.24 -5.32
N LYS A 333 31.94 4.49 -6.20
CA LYS A 333 32.29 5.86 -6.64
C LYS A 333 31.41 6.38 -7.78
N SER A 334 30.60 5.52 -8.38
CA SER A 334 29.72 5.89 -9.48
C SER A 334 28.43 6.55 -8.97
N PRO A 335 27.97 7.68 -9.56
CA PRO A 335 26.70 8.29 -9.20
C PRO A 335 25.48 7.45 -9.61
N THR A 336 25.69 6.41 -10.42
CA THR A 336 24.67 5.43 -10.80
C THR A 336 25.15 4.02 -10.46
N LEU A 337 24.24 3.18 -9.93
CA LEU A 337 24.53 1.77 -9.69
C LEU A 337 23.27 0.91 -9.74
N THR A 338 23.48 -0.40 -9.88
CA THR A 338 22.42 -1.40 -9.82
C THR A 338 22.68 -2.35 -8.66
N ILE A 339 21.68 -2.56 -7.81
CA ILE A 339 21.78 -3.37 -6.59
C ILE A 339 20.80 -4.53 -6.65
N LYS A 340 21.27 -5.73 -6.30
CA LYS A 340 20.38 -6.88 -6.09
C LYS A 340 19.72 -6.77 -4.72
N MET A 341 18.38 -6.81 -4.70
CA MET A 341 17.58 -6.70 -3.48
C MET A 341 17.33 -8.08 -2.87
N ASP A 342 18.35 -8.65 -2.24
CA ASP A 342 18.32 -9.93 -1.51
C ASP A 342 18.12 -9.76 0.02
N SER A 343 18.18 -8.53 0.51
CA SER A 343 17.86 -8.10 1.86
C SER A 343 17.33 -6.66 1.83
N PRO A 344 16.77 -6.13 2.94
CA PRO A 344 16.70 -4.69 3.16
C PRO A 344 18.10 -4.08 3.04
N LYS A 345 18.20 -2.88 2.46
CA LYS A 345 19.48 -2.18 2.26
C LYS A 345 19.33 -0.69 2.48
N THR A 346 20.41 -0.07 2.94
CA THR A 346 20.57 1.37 3.13
C THR A 346 21.81 1.85 2.37
N LEU A 347 21.63 2.88 1.57
CA LEU A 347 22.71 3.64 0.96
C LEU A 347 22.81 5.02 1.58
N LYS A 348 24.03 5.53 1.68
CA LYS A 348 24.33 6.91 2.05
C LYS A 348 25.22 7.53 0.98
N ALA A 349 24.76 8.61 0.36
CA ALA A 349 25.58 9.43 -0.53
C ALA A 349 26.52 10.32 0.27
N ASN A 350 27.79 10.33 -0.12
CA ASN A 350 28.80 11.21 0.44
C ASN A 350 29.12 12.33 -0.54
N TRP A 351 29.47 13.48 0.02
CA TRP A 351 29.62 14.73 -0.70
C TRP A 351 30.89 15.45 -0.24
N ILE A 352 31.57 16.08 -1.19
CA ILE A 352 32.70 16.97 -0.95
C ILE A 352 32.25 18.39 -1.31
N LYS A 353 32.42 19.33 -0.39
CA LYS A 353 32.17 20.74 -0.68
C LYS A 353 33.35 21.33 -1.44
N GLN A 354 33.05 22.11 -2.46
CA GLN A 354 34.02 22.79 -3.30
C GLN A 354 33.72 24.29 -3.39
N HIS A 355 34.78 25.08 -3.36
CA HIS A 355 34.73 26.53 -3.52
C HIS A 355 35.48 26.96 -4.77
N LYS A 356 34.92 27.94 -5.47
CA LYS A 356 35.58 28.60 -6.58
C LYS A 356 36.60 29.57 -6.03
N VAL A 357 37.87 29.30 -6.29
CA VAL A 357 38.99 30.17 -5.92
C VAL A 357 39.59 30.79 -7.16
N SER A 358 40.11 32.01 -7.04
CA SER A 358 40.86 32.66 -8.13
C SER A 358 42.23 33.11 -7.65
N PHE A 359 43.21 33.04 -8.53
CA PHE A 359 44.57 33.43 -8.26
C PHE A 359 44.96 34.64 -9.11
N THR A 360 45.62 35.60 -8.47
CA THR A 360 46.32 36.69 -9.15
C THR A 360 47.80 36.56 -8.87
N TYR A 361 48.61 36.58 -9.92
CA TYR A 361 50.05 36.38 -9.81
C TYR A 361 50.76 37.71 -10.07
N THR A 362 51.68 38.10 -9.20
CA THR A 362 52.44 39.35 -9.29
C THR A 362 53.92 39.10 -9.06
N ASP A 363 54.80 40.05 -9.40
CA ASP A 363 56.17 40.02 -8.84
C ASP A 363 56.13 40.35 -7.34
N ILE A 364 57.23 40.09 -6.62
CA ILE A 364 57.34 40.33 -5.17
C ILE A 364 56.94 41.76 -4.78
N GLY A 365 57.19 42.75 -5.66
CA GLY A 365 56.83 44.14 -5.40
C GLY A 365 55.49 44.61 -5.99
N LYS A 366 54.65 43.71 -6.50
CA LYS A 366 53.33 44.03 -7.09
C LYS A 366 53.35 45.08 -8.22
N ARG A 367 54.44 45.11 -8.98
CA ARG A 367 54.71 46.03 -10.09
C ARG A 367 54.16 45.51 -11.42
N ILE A 368 54.16 44.19 -11.61
CA ILE A 368 53.66 43.54 -12.82
C ILE A 368 52.63 42.46 -12.49
N VAL A 369 51.70 42.24 -13.42
CA VAL A 369 50.82 41.06 -13.42
C VAL A 369 51.52 39.95 -14.18
N VAL A 370 51.72 38.83 -13.50
CA VAL A 370 52.31 37.61 -14.04
C VAL A 370 51.19 36.74 -14.60
N LYS A 371 51.42 36.15 -15.76
CA LYS A 371 50.50 35.20 -16.39
C LYS A 371 51.17 33.84 -16.52
N PRO A 372 51.06 32.97 -15.51
CA PRO A 372 51.69 31.65 -15.57
C PRO A 372 51.15 30.80 -16.72
N GLU A 373 51.99 29.96 -17.27
CA GLU A 373 51.61 28.91 -18.23
C GLU A 373 50.77 27.83 -17.54
N TYR A 374 51.18 27.48 -16.32
CA TYR A 374 50.44 26.59 -15.42
C TYR A 374 50.92 26.76 -13.98
N VAL A 375 50.09 26.31 -13.06
CA VAL A 375 50.39 26.22 -11.63
C VAL A 375 50.06 24.82 -11.13
N VAL A 376 50.89 24.27 -10.25
CA VAL A 376 50.63 22.99 -9.58
C VAL A 376 50.31 23.27 -8.13
N LEU A 377 49.12 22.85 -7.74
CA LEU A 377 48.62 22.89 -6.37
C LEU A 377 48.76 21.49 -5.77
N LYS A 378 49.19 21.40 -4.52
CA LYS A 378 49.22 20.14 -3.78
C LYS A 378 48.29 20.24 -2.57
N LYS A 379 47.30 19.36 -2.50
CA LYS A 379 46.43 19.20 -1.34
C LYS A 379 47.21 18.53 -0.21
N GLU A 380 46.87 18.81 1.04
CA GLU A 380 47.50 18.18 2.22
C GLU A 380 47.44 16.64 2.19
N THR A 381 46.43 16.06 1.53
CA THR A 381 46.31 14.61 1.30
C THR A 381 47.36 14.04 0.34
N GLY A 382 48.14 14.90 -0.32
CA GLY A 382 49.19 14.53 -1.27
C GLY A 382 48.78 14.63 -2.74
N GLU A 383 47.49 14.82 -3.04
CA GLU A 383 46.98 14.95 -4.41
C GLU A 383 47.48 16.25 -5.06
N GLU A 384 48.00 16.15 -6.28
CA GLU A 384 48.47 17.29 -7.06
C GLU A 384 47.50 17.62 -8.20
N LEU A 385 47.23 18.92 -8.36
CA LEU A 385 46.33 19.46 -9.38
C LEU A 385 47.06 20.52 -10.20
N LYS A 386 47.18 20.27 -11.50
CA LYS A 386 47.70 21.25 -12.47
C LYS A 386 46.55 22.13 -12.98
N ILE A 387 46.69 23.44 -12.81
CA ILE A 387 45.74 24.44 -13.31
C ILE A 387 46.42 25.34 -14.35
N THR A 388 45.67 25.74 -15.37
CA THR A 388 46.10 26.70 -16.41
C THR A 388 45.26 27.96 -16.40
N GLU A 389 44.08 27.90 -15.78
CA GLU A 389 43.15 29.01 -15.65
C GLU A 389 43.42 29.81 -14.35
N PRO A 390 43.10 31.11 -14.32
CA PRO A 390 43.25 31.94 -13.12
C PRO A 390 42.19 31.63 -12.05
N PHE A 391 41.30 30.66 -12.27
CA PHE A 391 40.35 30.18 -11.29
C PHE A 391 40.17 28.66 -11.37
N VAL A 392 39.81 28.04 -10.24
CA VAL A 392 39.58 26.60 -10.12
C VAL A 392 38.59 26.31 -9.00
N TRP A 393 37.87 25.19 -9.10
CA TRP A 393 37.07 24.65 -8.01
C TRP A 393 37.95 23.72 -7.19
N LEU A 394 38.21 24.07 -5.93
CA LEU A 394 38.97 23.24 -5.01
C LEU A 394 38.06 22.67 -3.94
N ASP A 395 38.38 21.47 -3.47
CA ASP A 395 37.77 20.91 -2.28
C ASP A 395 38.10 21.78 -1.07
N GLU A 396 37.24 21.74 -0.07
CA GLU A 396 37.56 22.32 1.24
C GLU A 396 38.82 21.65 1.82
N GLY A 397 39.78 22.45 2.30
CA GLY A 397 41.02 21.97 2.90
C GLY A 397 42.25 22.82 2.61
N LYS A 398 43.42 22.30 2.99
CA LYS A 398 44.71 22.99 2.91
C LYS A 398 45.48 22.61 1.65
N TYR A 399 46.08 23.62 1.03
CA TYR A 399 46.82 23.51 -0.22
C TYR A 399 48.16 24.24 -0.13
N THR A 400 49.13 23.76 -0.90
CA THR A 400 50.41 24.43 -1.14
C THR A 400 50.58 24.65 -2.64
N ILE A 401 51.01 25.84 -3.05
CA ILE A 401 51.48 26.05 -4.42
C ILE A 401 52.90 25.50 -4.49
N VAL A 402 53.09 24.42 -5.25
CA VAL A 402 54.38 23.73 -5.37
C VAL A 402 55.11 24.06 -6.67
N LYS A 403 54.39 24.60 -7.67
CA LYS A 403 55.00 25.08 -8.91
C LYS A 403 54.21 26.21 -9.56
N VAL A 404 54.91 27.26 -10.03
CA VAL A 404 54.40 28.31 -10.91
C VAL A 404 55.33 28.43 -12.11
N SER A 405 54.86 28.06 -13.30
CA SER A 405 55.64 28.13 -14.54
C SER A 405 55.36 29.43 -15.29
N TRP A 406 56.38 30.20 -15.64
CA TRP A 406 56.26 31.45 -16.39
C TRP A 406 57.46 31.67 -17.31
N GLU A 407 57.20 31.91 -18.60
CA GLU A 407 58.25 32.06 -19.64
C GLU A 407 59.26 30.90 -19.63
N GLY A 408 58.76 29.66 -19.47
CA GLY A 408 59.55 28.44 -19.34
C GLY A 408 60.33 28.29 -18.02
N SER A 409 60.29 29.29 -17.13
CA SER A 409 61.03 29.31 -15.87
C SER A 409 60.13 29.02 -14.66
N ASP A 410 60.72 28.47 -13.60
CA ASP A 410 60.04 28.30 -12.32
C ASP A 410 60.09 29.60 -11.52
N VAL A 411 58.93 30.18 -11.21
CA VAL A 411 58.78 31.41 -10.44
C VAL A 411 58.01 31.20 -9.14
N THR A 412 58.00 29.96 -8.65
CA THR A 412 57.33 29.60 -7.40
C THR A 412 57.92 30.39 -6.22
N PRO A 413 57.09 31.00 -5.36
CA PRO A 413 57.56 31.56 -4.09
C PRO A 413 58.19 30.48 -3.20
N GLU A 414 59.02 30.87 -2.23
CA GLU A 414 59.69 29.92 -1.32
C GLU A 414 58.71 28.99 -0.60
N GLU A 415 57.58 29.53 -0.14
CA GLU A 415 56.45 28.74 0.34
C GLU A 415 55.16 29.55 0.19
N TYR A 416 54.11 28.93 -0.34
CA TYR A 416 52.78 29.53 -0.39
C TYR A 416 51.71 28.50 -0.03
N LYS A 417 51.26 28.57 1.23
CA LYS A 417 50.19 27.75 1.78
C LYS A 417 48.92 28.57 1.89
N PHE A 418 47.79 27.94 1.60
CA PHE A 418 46.48 28.56 1.76
C PHE A 418 45.44 27.50 2.14
N GLU A 419 44.36 27.96 2.77
CA GLU A 419 43.24 27.13 3.16
C GLU A 419 42.00 27.58 2.41
N VAL A 420 41.25 26.61 1.89
CA VAL A 420 39.99 26.81 1.20
C VAL A 420 38.88 26.40 2.15
N SER A 421 38.28 27.38 2.83
CA SER A 421 37.08 27.22 3.65
C SER A 421 35.85 27.93 3.04
N GLU A 422 36.08 28.83 2.10
CA GLU A 422 35.08 29.62 1.40
C GLU A 422 35.59 30.09 0.02
N PRO A 423 34.75 30.67 -0.85
CA PRO A 423 35.22 31.25 -2.10
C PRO A 423 36.17 32.41 -1.85
N GLY A 424 37.35 32.37 -2.46
CA GLY A 424 38.43 33.29 -2.15
C GLY A 424 39.23 33.75 -3.36
N LYS A 425 39.97 34.84 -3.16
CA LYS A 425 41.00 35.32 -4.09
C LYS A 425 42.35 35.26 -3.40
N TYR A 426 43.33 34.66 -4.04
CA TYR A 426 44.68 34.51 -3.52
C TYR A 426 45.66 35.27 -4.41
N GLU A 427 46.41 36.20 -3.80
CA GLU A 427 47.47 36.92 -4.48
C GLU A 427 48.80 36.22 -4.23
N VAL A 428 49.46 35.77 -5.29
CA VAL A 428 50.67 34.95 -5.24
C VAL A 428 51.87 35.80 -5.69
N PRO A 429 52.76 36.18 -4.77
CA PRO A 429 53.98 36.93 -5.09
C PRO A 429 55.00 35.98 -5.71
N CYS A 430 55.00 35.87 -7.02
CA CYS A 430 55.94 35.04 -7.76
C CYS A 430 57.36 35.55 -7.54
N SER A 431 58.32 34.64 -7.48
CA SER A 431 59.75 34.93 -7.30
C SER A 431 60.35 35.54 -8.57
N ILE A 432 59.87 36.73 -8.92
CA ILE A 432 60.31 37.58 -10.03
C ILE A 432 60.82 38.89 -9.43
N TYR A 433 61.97 39.33 -9.90
CA TYR A 433 62.70 40.48 -9.39
C TYR A 433 62.86 41.52 -10.48
N LYS A 434 62.71 42.78 -10.09
CA LYS A 434 63.02 43.93 -10.93
C LYS A 434 64.54 44.13 -10.96
N VAL A 435 65.14 43.96 -12.13
CA VAL A 435 66.58 44.11 -12.36
C VAL A 435 66.82 45.33 -13.22
N LYS A 436 67.75 46.19 -12.80
CA LYS A 436 68.17 47.37 -13.56
C LYS A 436 69.46 47.04 -14.30
N ILE A 437 69.41 47.05 -15.62
CA ILE A 437 70.58 46.94 -16.48
C ILE A 437 71.00 48.35 -16.89
N ASP A 438 72.22 48.73 -16.51
CA ASP A 438 72.84 50.02 -16.84
C ASP A 438 74.04 49.76 -17.77
N LEU A 439 73.84 49.92 -19.08
CA LEU A 439 74.87 49.69 -20.09
C LEU A 439 75.68 50.96 -20.33
N LYS A 440 76.94 50.93 -19.89
CA LYS A 440 77.90 52.03 -20.04
C LYS A 440 79.16 51.56 -20.74
N ASN A 441 79.74 52.42 -21.57
CA ASN A 441 81.08 52.20 -22.11
C ASN A 441 82.16 52.53 -21.06
N TYR A 442 83.42 52.35 -21.42
CA TYR A 442 84.58 52.62 -20.55
C TYR A 442 84.61 54.07 -20.01
N PHE A 443 83.96 55.02 -20.69
CA PHE A 443 83.88 56.44 -20.31
C PHE A 443 82.59 56.78 -19.53
N ASN A 444 81.89 55.79 -18.98
CA ASN A 444 80.58 55.94 -18.31
C ASN A 444 79.45 56.51 -19.20
N GLN A 445 79.62 56.49 -20.52
CA GLN A 445 78.59 56.97 -21.44
C GLN A 445 77.59 55.84 -21.77
N PRO A 446 76.29 56.14 -21.93
CA PRO A 446 75.28 55.13 -22.23
C PRO A 446 75.52 54.45 -23.57
N ILE A 447 75.47 53.12 -23.60
CA ILE A 447 75.51 52.34 -24.86
C ILE A 447 74.09 52.31 -25.45
N LYS A 448 73.96 52.64 -26.74
CA LYS A 448 72.66 52.62 -27.45
C LYS A 448 72.51 51.36 -28.32
N ASP A 449 71.30 50.82 -28.37
CA ASP A 449 70.88 49.73 -29.25
C ASP A 449 71.69 48.43 -29.13
N ALA A 450 72.23 48.16 -27.93
CA ALA A 450 72.92 46.90 -27.65
C ALA A 450 71.92 45.75 -27.56
N VAL A 451 72.29 44.60 -28.12
CA VAL A 451 71.48 43.37 -28.00
C VAL A 451 71.91 42.64 -26.74
N VAL A 452 71.00 42.57 -25.77
CA VAL A 452 71.18 41.85 -24.52
C VAL A 452 70.45 40.52 -24.62
N THR A 453 71.21 39.42 -24.60
CA THR A 453 70.68 38.05 -24.52
C THR A 453 70.78 37.59 -23.07
N ILE A 454 69.65 37.28 -22.47
CA ILE A 454 69.56 36.74 -21.12
C ILE A 454 69.37 35.24 -21.26
N ARG A 455 70.32 34.46 -20.79
CA ARG A 455 70.23 33.00 -20.73
C ARG A 455 69.78 32.60 -19.34
N PHE A 456 68.61 31.97 -19.28
CA PHE A 456 68.06 31.45 -18.04
C PHE A 456 68.66 30.07 -17.72
N THR A 457 68.61 29.68 -16.44
CA THR A 457 69.14 28.39 -15.95
C THR A 457 68.47 27.17 -16.57
N ASN A 458 67.24 27.31 -17.06
CA ASN A 458 66.49 26.26 -17.78
C ASN A 458 66.94 26.09 -19.25
N GLY A 459 67.94 26.86 -19.71
CA GLY A 459 68.46 26.81 -21.08
C GLY A 459 67.69 27.66 -22.10
N THR A 460 66.62 28.36 -21.70
CA THR A 460 65.94 29.31 -22.59
C THR A 460 66.70 30.63 -22.68
N GLU A 461 66.51 31.36 -23.77
CA GLU A 461 67.12 32.68 -23.97
C GLU A 461 66.07 33.74 -24.27
N LYS A 462 66.24 34.94 -23.72
CA LYS A 462 65.45 36.14 -24.04
C LYS A 462 66.35 37.24 -24.58
N LYS A 463 66.08 37.70 -25.79
CA LYS A 463 66.83 38.78 -26.44
C LYS A 463 66.06 40.09 -26.32
N ILE A 464 66.73 41.14 -25.86
CA ILE A 464 66.15 42.46 -25.62
C ILE A 464 67.12 43.50 -26.16
N LYS A 465 66.62 44.51 -26.88
CA LYS A 465 67.44 45.69 -27.23
C LYS A 465 67.38 46.69 -26.09
N ILE A 466 68.53 47.15 -25.64
CA ILE A 466 68.65 48.10 -24.53
C ILE A 466 69.45 49.32 -24.97
N SER A 467 68.95 50.51 -24.63
CA SER A 467 69.61 51.79 -24.84
C SER A 467 69.80 52.51 -23.51
N GLY A 468 71.03 52.54 -23.01
CA GLY A 468 71.40 53.10 -21.73
C GLY A 468 70.90 52.25 -20.56
N VAL A 469 69.93 52.78 -19.82
CA VAL A 469 69.38 52.14 -18.62
C VAL A 469 68.01 51.56 -18.94
N GLN A 470 67.83 50.27 -18.66
CA GLN A 470 66.55 49.59 -18.80
C GLN A 470 66.25 48.75 -17.56
N GLU A 471 65.00 48.81 -17.12
CA GLU A 471 64.49 47.92 -16.08
C GLU A 471 63.80 46.73 -16.74
N ILE A 472 64.12 45.54 -16.27
CA ILE A 472 63.56 44.27 -16.73
C ILE A 472 63.10 43.44 -15.52
N TYR A 473 62.32 42.40 -15.78
CA TYR A 473 61.84 41.48 -14.75
C TYR A 473 62.37 40.09 -15.05
N LEU A 474 63.06 39.49 -14.07
CA LEU A 474 63.69 38.19 -14.19
C LEU A 474 63.24 37.25 -13.06
N PRO A 475 63.08 35.94 -13.34
CA PRO A 475 62.82 34.95 -12.31
C PRO A 475 63.99 34.88 -11.32
N LYS A 476 63.77 34.37 -10.10
CA LYS A 476 64.84 34.12 -9.13
C LYS A 476 65.84 33.12 -9.69
N GLY A 477 67.12 33.38 -9.52
CA GLY A 477 68.20 32.49 -9.93
C GLY A 477 69.37 33.27 -10.50
N GLU A 478 70.45 32.55 -10.78
CA GLU A 478 71.62 33.08 -11.45
C GLU A 478 71.38 33.05 -12.97
N HIS A 479 71.37 34.22 -13.60
CA HIS A 479 71.19 34.32 -15.05
C HIS A 479 72.46 34.81 -15.72
N LYS A 480 72.72 34.33 -16.93
CA LYS A 480 73.85 34.82 -17.71
C LYS A 480 73.36 35.86 -18.71
N ILE A 481 73.82 37.10 -18.54
CA ILE A 481 73.62 38.16 -19.51
C ILE A 481 74.79 38.18 -20.49
N VAL A 482 74.48 38.15 -21.79
CA VAL A 482 75.41 38.36 -22.90
C VAL A 482 75.01 39.64 -23.62
N VAL A 483 75.87 40.65 -23.58
CA VAL A 483 75.70 41.92 -24.28
C VAL A 483 76.53 41.89 -25.57
N GLU A 484 75.88 42.05 -26.71
CA GLU A 484 76.53 42.18 -28.01
C GLU A 484 76.38 43.60 -28.55
N TYR A 485 77.51 44.28 -28.77
CA TYR A 485 77.56 45.66 -29.25
C TYR A 485 78.78 45.88 -30.15
N MET A 486 78.56 46.37 -31.38
CA MET A 486 79.62 46.64 -32.37
C MET A 486 80.60 45.47 -32.58
N GLY A 487 80.09 44.23 -32.57
CA GLY A 487 80.89 43.01 -32.75
C GLY A 487 81.64 42.54 -31.50
N MET A 488 81.58 43.29 -30.39
CA MET A 488 82.11 42.87 -29.09
C MET A 488 81.03 42.13 -28.29
N LYS A 489 81.44 41.07 -27.59
CA LYS A 489 80.59 40.30 -26.67
C LYS A 489 81.11 40.43 -25.25
N TYR A 490 80.23 40.81 -24.34
CA TYR A 490 80.50 40.86 -22.91
C TYR A 490 79.53 39.93 -22.19
N GLU A 491 80.02 39.12 -21.25
CA GLU A 491 79.20 38.19 -20.49
C GLU A 491 79.32 38.48 -18.99
N LYS A 492 78.19 38.41 -18.28
CA LYS A 492 78.12 38.59 -16.83
C LYS A 492 77.02 37.73 -16.22
N GLU A 493 77.33 37.09 -15.10
CA GLU A 493 76.35 36.40 -14.25
C GLU A 493 75.68 37.41 -13.31
N ILE A 494 74.35 37.32 -13.17
CA ILE A 494 73.51 38.23 -12.38
C ILE A 494 72.47 37.52 -11.54
#